data_AF-A0A968QP68-F1
#
_entry.id   AF-A0A968QP68-F1
#
_cell.length_a   1.000
_cell.length_b   1.000
_cell.length_c   1.000
_cell.angle_alpha   90.00
_cell.angle_beta   90.00
_cell.angle_gamma   90.00
#
_symmetry.space_group_name_H-M   'P 1'
#
loop_
_entity.id
_entity.type
_entity.pdbx_description
1 polymer ?
#
loop_
_entity_poly.entity_id
_entity_poly.type
_entity_poly.pdbx_seq_one_letter_code
_entity_poly.pdbx_strand_id
1 'polypeptide(L)'
;MVDKGFNPFAYPPMMLKFIFDLSGRHPFILQGMLEYLWTDTPSEWDTLKIRNSSLKFIREHGNNFQRWVGAFGMPEKAIYRTLAESSKSDMNVSDIRSSLDKNLRPESDDALNILSYHGIIDTNDPSNPKVAGTLFRTWFIEHTLDYKPNEKLLKHGQF
;
A
#
# COMPACT_ATOMS: atom_id res chain seq x y z
N MET A 1 17.01 -12.82 -30.50
CA MET A 1 15.58 -12.48 -30.63
C MET A 1 14.92 -12.73 -29.28
N VAL A 2 14.61 -11.69 -28.52
CA VAL A 2 13.92 -11.81 -27.23
C VAL A 2 12.45 -11.51 -27.48
N ASP A 3 11.73 -12.50 -28.01
CA ASP A 3 10.29 -12.43 -28.25
C ASP A 3 9.52 -13.04 -27.06
N LYS A 4 9.93 -12.65 -25.85
CA LYS A 4 9.28 -13.08 -24.60
C LYS A 4 8.93 -11.86 -23.76
N GLY A 5 8.08 -11.00 -24.32
CA GLY A 5 7.33 -10.03 -23.53
C GLY A 5 6.38 -10.73 -22.55
N PHE A 6 5.92 -9.99 -21.54
CA PHE A 6 4.89 -10.47 -20.62
C PHE A 6 3.61 -10.83 -21.40
N ASN A 7 3.24 -12.12 -21.42
CA ASN A 7 1.97 -12.58 -22.00
C ASN A 7 0.97 -12.83 -20.86
N PRO A 8 -0.01 -11.94 -20.60
CA PRO A 8 -0.97 -12.12 -19.51
C PRO A 8 -1.83 -13.39 -19.67
N PHE A 9 -1.99 -13.89 -20.91
CA PHE A 9 -2.74 -15.11 -21.19
C PHE A 9 -1.96 -16.39 -20.86
N ALA A 10 -0.66 -16.28 -20.57
CA ALA A 10 0.16 -17.42 -20.15
C ALA A 10 -0.01 -17.77 -18.66
N TYR A 11 -0.76 -16.95 -17.90
CA TYR A 11 -0.92 -17.09 -16.46
C TYR A 11 -2.38 -17.36 -16.07
N PRO A 12 -2.64 -18.25 -15.09
CA PRO A 12 -3.97 -18.42 -14.55
C PRO A 12 -4.54 -17.08 -14.03
N PRO A 13 -5.77 -16.68 -14.40
CA PRO A 13 -6.35 -15.40 -13.98
C PRO A 13 -6.36 -15.19 -12.46
N MET A 14 -6.54 -16.28 -11.70
CA MET A 14 -6.51 -16.26 -10.23
C MET A 14 -5.14 -15.87 -9.66
N MET A 15 -4.04 -16.20 -10.34
CA MET A 15 -2.68 -15.83 -9.91
C MET A 15 -2.41 -14.36 -10.17
N LEU A 16 -2.79 -13.86 -11.35
CA LEU A 16 -2.69 -12.44 -11.66
C LEU A 16 -3.53 -11.62 -10.67
N LYS A 17 -4.76 -12.07 -10.38
CA LYS A 17 -5.59 -11.45 -9.34
C LYS A 17 -4.86 -11.43 -8.00
N PHE A 18 -4.27 -12.54 -7.56
CA PHE A 18 -3.57 -12.60 -6.28
C PHE A 18 -2.34 -11.67 -6.23
N ILE A 19 -1.56 -11.59 -7.31
CA ILE A 19 -0.44 -10.64 -7.42
C ILE A 19 -0.93 -9.19 -7.36
N PHE A 20 -2.07 -8.88 -8.02
CA PHE A 20 -2.66 -7.54 -7.95
C PHE A 20 -3.25 -7.21 -6.58
N ASP A 21 -3.90 -8.18 -5.91
CA ASP A 21 -4.40 -8.00 -4.54
C ASP A 21 -3.25 -7.75 -3.53
N LEU A 22 -2.08 -8.37 -3.76
CA LEU A 22 -0.87 -8.13 -2.96
C LEU A 22 -0.26 -6.75 -3.24
N SER A 23 0.02 -6.48 -4.52
CA SER A 23 0.74 -5.27 -4.93
C SER A 23 -0.11 -4.00 -4.96
N GLY A 24 -1.43 -4.12 -4.98
CA GLY A 24 -2.34 -3.02 -5.28
C GLY A 24 -2.13 -2.42 -6.65
N ARG A 25 -1.53 -3.18 -7.57
CA ARG A 25 -1.07 -2.69 -8.89
C ARG A 25 -0.03 -1.57 -8.81
N HIS A 26 0.57 -1.33 -7.64
CA HIS A 26 1.62 -0.34 -7.49
C HIS A 26 2.85 -0.77 -8.31
N PRO A 27 3.33 0.03 -9.29
CA PRO A 27 4.36 -0.39 -10.24
C PRO A 27 5.64 -0.93 -9.58
N PHE A 28 6.15 -0.23 -8.56
CA PHE A 28 7.34 -0.65 -7.81
C PHE A 28 7.17 -2.02 -7.12
N ILE A 29 6.06 -2.24 -6.42
CA ILE A 29 5.80 -3.49 -5.70
C ILE A 29 5.58 -4.63 -6.69
N LEU A 30 4.76 -4.38 -7.72
CA LEU A 30 4.47 -5.35 -8.76
C LEU A 30 5.76 -5.77 -9.48
N GLN A 31 6.59 -4.82 -9.90
CA GLN A 31 7.85 -5.10 -10.56
C GLN A 31 8.78 -5.94 -9.68
N GLY A 32 8.99 -5.55 -8.42
CA GLY A 32 9.88 -6.30 -7.53
C GLY A 32 9.37 -7.71 -7.22
N MET A 33 8.05 -7.90 -7.08
CA MET A 33 7.47 -9.24 -6.95
C MET A 33 7.69 -10.08 -8.20
N LEU A 34 7.46 -9.51 -9.38
CA LEU A 34 7.64 -10.20 -10.66
C LEU A 34 9.11 -10.57 -10.91
N GLU A 35 10.06 -9.73 -10.48
CA GLU A 35 11.50 -10.02 -10.58
C GLU A 35 11.87 -11.32 -9.85
N TYR A 36 11.36 -11.53 -8.63
CA TYR A 36 11.58 -12.78 -7.89
C TYR A 36 10.84 -13.98 -8.46
N LEU A 37 9.70 -13.76 -9.11
CA LEU A 37 8.95 -14.84 -9.75
C LEU A 37 9.54 -15.25 -11.11
N TRP A 38 10.24 -14.33 -11.78
CA TRP A 38 10.81 -14.54 -13.11
C TRP A 38 12.04 -15.47 -13.12
N THR A 39 12.60 -15.78 -11.96
CA THR A 39 13.66 -16.81 -11.86
C THR A 39 13.15 -18.21 -12.21
N ASP A 40 11.83 -18.38 -12.30
CA ASP A 40 11.15 -19.64 -12.53
C ASP A 40 10.24 -19.59 -13.77
N THR A 41 9.80 -20.76 -14.25
CA THR A 41 8.87 -20.78 -15.37
C THR A 41 7.46 -20.38 -14.91
N PRO A 42 6.69 -19.62 -15.71
CA PRO A 42 5.30 -19.24 -15.39
C PRO A 42 4.37 -20.38 -14.96
N SER A 43 4.57 -21.58 -15.52
CA SER A 43 3.82 -22.79 -15.18
C SER A 43 4.06 -23.30 -13.76
N GLU A 44 5.12 -22.83 -13.10
CA GLU A 44 5.50 -23.21 -11.74
C GLU A 44 5.07 -22.17 -10.70
N TRP A 45 4.38 -21.12 -11.12
CA TRP A 45 3.87 -20.12 -10.18
C TRP A 45 2.68 -20.74 -9.46
N ASP A 46 2.70 -20.70 -8.13
CA ASP A 46 1.56 -21.02 -7.29
C ASP A 46 1.38 -19.97 -6.19
N THR A 47 0.32 -20.09 -5.40
CA THR A 47 0.03 -19.13 -4.33
C THR A 47 1.13 -19.09 -3.27
N LEU A 48 1.80 -20.21 -2.99
CA LEU A 48 2.89 -20.30 -2.02
C LEU A 48 4.12 -19.56 -2.53
N LYS A 49 4.47 -19.75 -3.80
CA LYS A 49 5.61 -19.10 -4.45
C LYS A 49 5.42 -17.60 -4.58
N ILE A 50 4.21 -17.15 -4.92
CA ILE A 50 3.84 -15.73 -4.93
C ILE A 50 4.00 -15.12 -3.53
N ARG A 51 3.56 -15.82 -2.47
CA ARG A 51 3.77 -15.38 -1.08
C ARG A 51 5.24 -15.34 -0.69
N ASN A 52 6.03 -16.35 -1.04
CA ASN A 52 7.45 -16.36 -0.73
C ASN A 52 8.20 -15.21 -1.42
N SER A 53 7.82 -14.92 -2.67
CA SER A 53 8.35 -13.79 -3.45
C SER A 53 7.97 -12.45 -2.83
N SER A 54 6.74 -12.30 -2.35
CA SER A 54 6.29 -11.07 -1.69
C SER A 54 6.97 -10.85 -0.33
N LEU A 55 7.17 -11.92 0.45
CA LEU A 55 7.94 -11.86 1.72
C LEU A 55 9.41 -11.52 1.47
N LYS A 56 10.02 -12.11 0.43
CA LYS A 56 11.38 -11.77 0.01
C LYS A 56 11.48 -10.30 -0.37
N PHE A 57 10.53 -9.80 -1.17
CA PHE A 57 10.44 -8.39 -1.53
C PHE A 57 10.35 -7.48 -0.30
N ILE A 58 9.46 -7.77 0.67
CA ILE A 58 9.37 -6.99 1.91
C ILE A 58 10.71 -6.97 2.64
N ARG A 59 11.37 -8.13 2.80
CA ARG A 59 12.63 -8.22 3.53
C ARG A 59 13.73 -7.37 2.90
N GLU A 60 13.81 -7.33 1.59
CA GLU A 60 14.88 -6.63 0.85
C GLU A 60 14.56 -5.15 0.61
N HIS A 61 13.27 -4.78 0.55
CA HIS A 61 12.82 -3.42 0.23
C HIS A 61 12.02 -2.74 1.33
N GLY A 62 11.90 -3.30 2.53
CA GLY A 62 11.15 -2.72 3.65
C GLY A 62 11.61 -1.31 4.05
N ASN A 63 12.90 -1.01 3.88
CA ASN A 63 13.45 0.34 4.07
C ASN A 63 12.83 1.36 3.11
N ASN A 64 12.40 0.96 1.91
CA ASN A 64 11.71 1.85 0.98
C ASN A 64 10.30 2.18 1.48
N PHE A 65 9.58 1.20 2.03
CA PHE A 65 8.29 1.44 2.67
C PHE A 65 8.42 2.36 3.89
N GLN A 66 9.48 2.19 4.69
CA GLN A 66 9.80 3.11 5.78
C GLN A 66 10.05 4.53 5.27
N ARG A 67 10.78 4.69 4.17
CA ARG A 67 11.00 6.00 3.55
C ARG A 67 9.70 6.61 3.02
N TRP A 68 8.82 5.83 2.41
CA TRP A 68 7.51 6.30 1.95
C TRP A 68 6.67 6.83 3.11
N VAL A 69 6.53 6.04 4.17
CA VAL A 69 5.86 6.50 5.40
C VAL A 69 6.58 7.70 5.99
N GLY A 70 7.91 7.74 5.99
CA GLY A 70 8.69 8.90 6.45
C GLY A 70 8.37 10.18 5.69
N ALA A 71 8.13 10.09 4.38
CA ALA A 71 7.79 11.21 3.50
C ALA A 71 6.33 11.68 3.63
N PHE A 72 5.42 10.81 4.10
CA PHE A 72 4.03 11.18 4.33
C PHE A 72 3.90 12.20 5.48
N GLY A 73 3.03 13.19 5.28
CA GLY A 73 2.60 14.09 6.34
C GLY A 73 1.74 13.38 7.39
N MET A 74 1.36 14.14 8.42
CA MET A 74 0.47 13.63 9.47
C MET A 74 -0.93 13.27 8.97
N PRO A 75 -1.58 14.07 8.09
CA PRO A 75 -2.89 13.72 7.54
C PRO A 75 -2.88 12.40 6.75
N GLU A 76 -1.89 12.20 5.87
CA GLU A 76 -1.76 10.99 5.05
C GLU A 76 -1.54 9.75 5.91
N LYS A 77 -0.66 9.85 6.91
CA LYS A 77 -0.43 8.76 7.88
C LYS A 77 -1.70 8.41 8.64
N ALA A 78 -2.44 9.40 9.10
CA ALA A 78 -3.68 9.20 9.86
C ALA A 78 -4.75 8.54 8.98
N ILE A 79 -4.97 9.06 7.77
CA ILE A 79 -5.93 8.48 6.81
C ILE A 79 -5.54 7.06 6.43
N TYR A 80 -4.28 6.83 6.08
CA TYR A 80 -3.83 5.49 5.70
C TYR A 80 -3.96 4.50 6.87
N ARG A 81 -3.63 4.91 8.10
CA ARG A 81 -3.86 4.11 9.30
C ARG A 81 -5.34 3.76 9.47
N THR A 82 -6.24 4.74 9.39
CA THR A 82 -7.70 4.50 9.47
C THR A 82 -8.14 3.45 8.44
N LEU A 83 -7.72 3.59 7.20
CA LEU A 83 -8.05 2.65 6.12
C LEU A 83 -7.42 1.26 6.32
N ALA A 84 -6.17 1.21 6.80
CA ALA A 84 -5.45 -0.03 7.03
C ALA A 84 -6.05 -0.84 8.19
N GLU A 85 -6.44 -0.16 9.28
CA GLU A 85 -7.02 -0.80 10.47
C GLU A 85 -8.50 -1.16 10.30
N SER A 86 -9.21 -0.48 9.40
CA SER A 86 -10.63 -0.77 9.15
C SER A 86 -10.84 -2.22 8.73
N SER A 87 -11.63 -2.94 9.52
CA SER A 87 -12.20 -4.23 9.12
C SER A 87 -13.38 -4.07 8.17
N LYS A 88 -13.93 -2.86 8.05
CA LYS A 88 -15.02 -2.53 7.14
C LYS A 88 -14.44 -2.23 5.76
N SER A 89 -14.90 -2.98 4.76
CA SER A 89 -14.55 -2.81 3.36
C SER A 89 -14.99 -1.47 2.75
N ASP A 90 -15.88 -0.74 3.42
CA ASP A 90 -16.61 0.40 2.86
C ASP A 90 -16.64 1.58 3.85
N MET A 91 -15.45 2.07 4.24
CA MET A 91 -15.36 3.38 4.88
C MET A 91 -15.52 4.47 3.83
N ASN A 92 -16.54 5.31 3.99
CA ASN A 92 -16.68 6.49 3.14
C ASN A 92 -15.80 7.65 3.62
N VAL A 93 -15.61 8.66 2.78
CA VAL A 93 -14.80 9.85 3.10
C VAL A 93 -15.28 10.58 4.36
N SER A 94 -16.59 10.60 4.63
CA SER A 94 -17.13 11.24 5.84
C SER A 94 -16.72 10.49 7.12
N ASP A 95 -16.73 9.15 7.09
CA ASP A 95 -16.29 8.31 8.20
C ASP A 95 -14.79 8.49 8.45
N ILE A 96 -13.99 8.55 7.38
CA ILE A 96 -12.55 8.79 7.46
C ILE A 96 -12.31 10.15 8.12
N ARG A 97 -12.89 11.24 7.61
CA ARG A 97 -12.74 12.59 8.18
C ARG A 97 -13.19 12.66 9.64
N SER A 98 -14.26 11.94 10.00
CA SER A 98 -14.77 11.91 11.37
C SER A 98 -13.82 11.19 12.33
N SER A 99 -13.05 10.21 11.84
CA SER A 99 -12.01 9.50 12.61
C SER A 99 -10.73 10.33 12.84
N LEU A 100 -10.50 11.38 12.05
CA LEU A 100 -9.31 12.22 12.16
C LEU A 100 -9.42 13.24 13.30
N ASP A 101 -8.26 13.56 13.87
CA ASP A 101 -8.06 14.72 14.73
C ASP A 101 -8.58 15.99 14.05
N LYS A 102 -9.26 16.86 14.81
CA LYS A 102 -9.92 18.07 14.27
C LYS A 102 -8.96 18.96 13.47
N ASN A 103 -7.70 19.01 13.87
CA ASN A 103 -6.67 19.82 13.21
C ASN A 103 -6.22 19.25 11.85
N LEU A 104 -6.41 17.94 11.61
CA LEU A 104 -6.01 17.29 10.35
C LEU A 104 -7.15 17.26 9.32
N ARG A 105 -8.39 17.49 9.74
CA ARG A 105 -9.57 17.43 8.85
C ARG A 105 -9.49 18.37 7.64
N PRO A 106 -9.01 19.63 7.78
CA PRO A 106 -8.91 20.53 6.63
C PRO A 106 -7.98 20.02 5.52
N GLU A 107 -6.98 19.20 5.87
CA GLU A 107 -5.97 18.66 4.94
C GLU A 107 -6.37 17.29 4.36
N SER A 108 -7.54 16.76 4.73
CA SER A 108 -7.93 15.38 4.41
C SER A 108 -8.07 15.11 2.90
N ASP A 109 -8.51 16.10 2.13
CA ASP A 109 -8.71 15.94 0.67
C ASP A 109 -7.38 15.91 -0.08
N ASP A 110 -6.46 16.81 0.27
CA ASP A 110 -5.12 16.82 -0.29
C ASP A 110 -4.37 15.53 0.06
N ALA A 111 -4.52 15.06 1.30
CA ALA A 111 -3.92 13.82 1.75
C ALA A 111 -4.48 12.57 1.02
N LEU A 112 -5.79 12.52 0.78
CA LEU A 112 -6.41 11.47 -0.06
C LEU A 112 -5.85 11.52 -1.49
N ASN A 113 -5.73 12.72 -2.07
CA ASN A 113 -5.17 12.91 -3.41
C ASN A 113 -3.72 12.43 -3.49
N ILE A 114 -2.89 12.76 -2.49
CA ILE A 114 -1.48 12.33 -2.41
C ILE A 114 -1.38 10.81 -2.32
N LEU A 115 -2.16 10.18 -1.43
CA LEU A 115 -2.17 8.72 -1.27
C LEU A 115 -2.64 8.00 -2.54
N SER A 116 -3.65 8.55 -3.23
CA SER A 116 -4.17 8.03 -4.51
C SER A 116 -3.14 8.19 -5.63
N TYR A 117 -2.50 9.36 -5.73
CA TYR A 117 -1.45 9.65 -6.71
C TYR A 117 -0.28 8.67 -6.58
N HIS A 118 0.09 8.30 -5.35
CA HIS A 118 1.12 7.29 -5.09
C HIS A 118 0.63 5.85 -5.24
N GLY A 119 -0.65 5.61 -5.57
CA GLY A 119 -1.21 4.27 -5.78
C GLY A 119 -1.25 3.42 -4.51
N ILE A 120 -1.28 4.06 -3.34
CA ILE A 120 -1.31 3.39 -2.03
C ILE A 120 -2.74 3.13 -1.58
N ILE A 121 -3.68 3.97 -2.04
CA ILE A 121 -5.11 3.76 -1.94
C ILE A 121 -5.74 3.72 -3.35
N ASP A 122 -6.85 3.00 -3.47
CA ASP A 122 -7.72 2.98 -4.63
C ASP A 122 -8.87 3.97 -4.41
N THR A 123 -9.03 4.93 -5.32
CA THR A 123 -10.10 5.92 -5.34
C THR A 123 -10.97 5.82 -6.59
N ASN A 124 -11.07 4.63 -7.21
CA ASN A 124 -11.99 4.36 -8.32
C ASN A 124 -13.44 4.72 -7.97
N ASP A 125 -13.82 4.55 -6.70
CA ASP A 125 -14.97 5.23 -6.09
C ASP A 125 -14.46 6.33 -5.16
N PRO A 126 -14.53 7.62 -5.56
CA PRO A 126 -14.04 8.73 -4.75
C PRO A 126 -14.75 8.86 -3.39
N SER A 127 -15.95 8.31 -3.24
CA SER A 127 -16.70 8.37 -1.97
C SER A 127 -16.27 7.29 -0.99
N ASN A 128 -15.67 6.19 -1.48
CA ASN A 128 -15.31 5.00 -0.70
C ASN A 128 -13.87 4.56 -1.02
N PRO A 129 -12.87 5.35 -0.64
CA PRO A 129 -11.47 5.00 -0.88
C PRO A 129 -11.08 3.74 -0.10
N LYS A 130 -10.21 2.91 -0.69
CA LYS A 130 -9.77 1.63 -0.10
C LYS A 130 -8.26 1.52 -0.15
N VAL A 131 -7.65 0.70 0.70
CA VAL A 131 -6.23 0.38 0.53
C VAL A 131 -6.04 -0.39 -0.79
N ALA A 132 -5.09 0.03 -1.63
CA ALA A 132 -4.92 -0.55 -2.95
C ALA A 132 -4.42 -2.00 -2.89
N GLY A 133 -3.46 -2.28 -2.00
CA GLY A 133 -2.77 -3.57 -1.91
C GLY A 133 -2.51 -4.04 -0.48
N THR A 134 -2.53 -5.34 -0.28
CA THR A 134 -2.35 -5.95 1.05
C THR A 134 -0.89 -5.98 1.51
N LEU A 135 0.09 -5.94 0.61
CA LEU A 135 1.50 -6.06 0.99
C LEU A 135 2.00 -4.86 1.80
N PHE A 136 1.78 -3.64 1.27
CA PHE A 136 2.12 -2.42 1.99
C PHE A 136 1.27 -2.23 3.25
N ARG A 137 -0.02 -2.62 3.20
CA ARG A 137 -0.91 -2.60 4.37
C ARG A 137 -0.38 -3.43 5.53
N THR A 138 -0.05 -4.69 5.27
CA THR A 138 0.44 -5.62 6.28
C THR A 138 1.75 -5.11 6.87
N TRP A 139 2.71 -4.71 6.01
CA TRP A 139 3.96 -4.13 6.48
C TRP A 139 3.73 -2.87 7.34
N PHE A 140 2.82 -1.98 6.93
CA PHE A 140 2.51 -0.74 7.65
C PHE A 140 1.96 -1.05 9.05
N ILE A 141 1.01 -1.98 9.16
CA ILE A 141 0.43 -2.42 10.43
C ILE A 141 1.53 -2.98 11.34
N GLU A 142 2.39 -3.85 10.82
CA GLU A 142 3.46 -4.51 11.58
C GLU A 142 4.56 -3.55 12.07
N HIS A 143 4.81 -2.44 11.36
CA HIS A 143 5.97 -1.57 11.62
C HIS A 143 5.62 -0.18 12.16
N THR A 144 4.34 0.20 12.17
CA THR A 144 3.93 1.56 12.60
C THR A 144 2.95 1.58 13.75
N LEU A 145 2.29 0.48 14.10
CA LEU A 145 1.31 0.46 15.20
C LEU A 145 1.94 0.49 16.59
N ASP A 146 3.22 0.14 16.70
CA ASP A 146 4.00 0.35 17.94
C ASP A 146 4.56 1.78 18.05
N TYR A 147 4.35 2.64 17.05
CA TYR A 147 4.81 4.03 17.08
C TYR A 147 3.86 4.88 17.93
N LYS A 148 4.21 5.05 19.22
CA LYS A 148 3.66 6.12 20.06
C LYS A 148 4.19 7.46 19.52
N PRO A 149 3.34 8.39 19.05
CA PRO A 149 3.80 9.69 18.62
C PRO A 149 4.55 10.33 19.78
N ASN A 150 5.83 10.66 19.56
CA ASN A 150 6.62 11.36 20.55
C ASN A 150 6.03 12.79 20.65
N GLU A 151 5.22 13.06 21.68
CA GLU A 151 4.51 14.33 21.91
C GLU A 151 5.42 15.58 21.92
N LYS A 152 6.75 15.37 21.94
CA LYS A 152 7.76 16.44 21.91
C LYS A 152 7.90 17.15 20.57
N LEU A 153 7.45 16.57 19.44
CA LEU A 153 7.58 17.22 18.12
C LEU A 153 6.45 18.20 17.78
N LEU A 154 5.35 18.20 18.55
CA LEU A 154 4.24 19.15 18.36
C LEU A 154 4.44 20.50 19.09
N LYS A 155 5.54 20.68 19.84
CA LYS A 155 5.80 21.92 20.60
C LYS A 155 6.74 22.91 19.92
N HIS A 156 7.32 22.60 18.75
CA HIS A 156 8.35 23.45 18.13
C HIS A 156 8.15 23.77 16.64
N GLY A 157 6.91 23.71 16.14
CA GLY A 157 6.58 24.21 14.80
C GLY A 157 6.35 25.72 14.78
N GLN A 158 7.42 26.50 14.97
CA GLN A 158 7.51 27.86 14.39
C GLN A 158 8.39 27.73 13.15
N PHE A 159 7.76 27.77 11.98
CA PHE A 159 8.38 28.21 10.73
C PHE A 159 7.74 29.54 10.36
#